data_AF-A0A086KBM9-F1
#
_entry.id   AF-A0A086KBM9-F1
#
_cell.length_a   1.000
_cell.length_b   1.000
_cell.length_c   1.000
_cell.angle_alpha   90.00
_cell.angle_beta   90.00
_cell.angle_gamma   90.00
#
_symmetry.space_group_name_H-M   'P 1'
#
loop_
_entity.id
_entity.type
_entity.pdbx_description
1 polymer ?
#
loop_
_entity_poly.entity_id
_entity_poly.type
_entity_poly.pdbx_seq_one_letter_code
_entity_poly.pdbx_strand_id
1 'polypeptide(L)'
;MLRRYQTAICDALASVDGGSFCEDMWTRGRSGGGGCSRVLQDSTVLEKGGVNVSAVHGTLPPDAVTKMTCHGHHDLPAADGEGLQFYAAGLSMVIHPRNPMAPTVHLNYRFFQIFRRAPSERSGTNECGGEEATEGESLLWWFGGGADLSPSYVFEEDCVFFHEKLREQCDRCDPLYYARFKRWCDAYFRNHHRNEGRGIGGIFFDDLNENMTVSPEKFFAFAEDGLQTFIDA
;
A
#
# COMPACT_ATOMS: atom_id res chain seq x y z
N MET A 1 9.62 -6.33 6.04
CA MET A 1 9.56 -4.95 5.50
C MET A 1 8.58 -4.05 6.27
N LEU A 2 7.26 -4.24 6.20
CA LEU A 2 6.26 -3.25 6.69
C LEU A 2 6.45 -2.81 8.16
N ARG A 3 6.60 -3.73 9.12
CA ARG A 3 6.84 -3.40 10.54
C ARG A 3 8.13 -2.60 10.77
N ARG A 4 9.18 -2.91 10.01
CA ARG A 4 10.47 -2.22 10.07
C ARG A 4 10.30 -0.75 9.67
N TYR A 5 9.62 -0.51 8.54
CA TYR A 5 9.35 0.86 8.09
C TYR A 5 8.30 1.59 8.91
N GLN A 6 7.31 0.90 9.48
CA GLN A 6 6.41 1.51 10.47
C GLN A 6 7.21 2.10 11.64
N THR A 7 8.18 1.35 12.18
CA THR A 7 9.08 1.85 13.22
C THR A 7 9.95 2.99 12.70
N ALA A 8 10.65 2.83 11.58
CA ALA A 8 11.52 3.88 11.05
C ALA A 8 10.78 5.21 10.80
N ILE A 9 9.57 5.15 10.23
CA ILE A 9 8.73 6.34 9.99
C ILE A 9 8.27 6.96 11.30
N CYS A 10 7.81 6.15 12.27
CA CYS A 10 7.39 6.67 13.58
C CYS A 10 8.55 7.34 14.31
N ASP A 11 9.75 6.73 14.25
CA ASP A 11 10.95 7.26 14.89
C ASP A 11 11.40 8.58 14.23
N ALA A 12 11.38 8.65 12.89
CA ALA A 12 11.69 9.87 12.15
C ALA A 12 10.72 11.01 12.52
N LEU A 13 9.41 10.74 12.52
CA LEU A 13 8.38 11.71 12.88
C LEU A 13 8.48 12.15 14.35
N ALA A 14 8.70 11.20 15.27
CA ALA A 14 8.89 11.49 16.69
C ALA A 14 10.16 12.33 16.94
N SER A 15 11.23 12.13 16.14
CA SER A 15 12.46 12.93 16.27
C SER A 15 12.25 14.41 15.94
N VAL A 16 11.34 14.72 15.01
CA VAL A 16 10.98 16.09 14.62
C VAL A 16 9.97 16.70 15.60
N ASP A 17 9.02 15.88 16.07
CA ASP A 17 7.89 16.35 16.88
C ASP A 17 8.19 16.45 18.39
N GLY A 18 9.00 15.53 18.92
CA GLY A 18 9.29 15.38 20.35
C GLY A 18 8.25 14.56 21.13
N GLY A 19 7.12 14.21 20.51
CA GLY A 19 6.10 13.31 21.08
C GLY A 19 6.37 11.83 20.78
N SER A 20 5.51 10.95 21.29
CA SER A 20 5.58 9.51 21.06
C SER A 20 4.28 8.95 20.49
N PHE A 21 4.41 7.92 19.65
CA PHE A 21 3.26 7.19 19.12
C PHE A 21 2.72 6.21 20.17
N CYS A 22 1.40 6.24 20.39
CA CYS A 22 0.69 5.19 21.10
C CYS A 22 0.46 4.01 20.15
N GLU A 23 0.84 2.81 20.57
CA GLU A 23 0.68 1.58 19.80
C GLU A 23 -0.56 0.81 20.27
N ASP A 24 -1.38 0.39 19.30
CA ASP A 24 -2.49 -0.51 19.50
C ASP A 24 -2.35 -1.74 18.59
N MET A 25 -2.13 -2.90 19.23
CA MET A 25 -2.04 -4.20 18.58
C MET A 25 -3.42 -4.85 18.57
N TRP A 26 -3.91 -5.19 17.38
CA TRP A 26 -5.25 -5.75 17.25
C TRP A 26 -5.26 -6.99 16.35
N THR A 27 -6.24 -7.86 16.61
CA THR A 27 -6.50 -9.06 15.82
C THR A 27 -7.89 -9.01 15.24
N ARG A 28 -8.04 -9.54 14.03
CA ARG A 28 -9.35 -9.72 13.40
C ARG A 28 -9.90 -11.06 13.87
N GLY A 29 -11.13 -11.05 14.41
CA GLY A 29 -11.80 -12.27 14.85
C GLY A 29 -11.86 -13.35 13.77
N ARG A 30 -12.07 -14.61 14.17
CA ARG A 30 -12.01 -15.82 13.29
C ARG A 30 -10.66 -16.02 12.60
N SER A 31 -9.56 -15.65 13.27
CA SER A 31 -8.19 -15.81 12.74
C SER A 31 -7.99 -15.12 11.39
N GLY A 32 -8.61 -13.96 11.16
CA GLY A 32 -8.54 -13.23 9.88
C GLY A 32 -7.32 -12.31 9.72
N GLY A 33 -6.25 -12.57 10.48
CA GLY A 33 -5.08 -11.71 10.62
C GLY A 33 -5.24 -10.60 11.67
N GLY A 34 -4.64 -9.44 11.43
CA GLY A 34 -4.62 -8.33 12.38
C GLY A 34 -3.75 -7.16 11.90
N GLY A 35 -3.28 -6.35 12.86
CA GLY A 35 -2.42 -5.22 12.56
C GLY A 35 -1.80 -4.58 13.80
N CYS A 36 -1.04 -3.50 13.60
CA CYS A 36 -0.93 -2.49 14.65
C CYS A 36 -1.08 -1.09 14.09
N SER A 37 -1.81 -0.31 14.86
CA SER A 37 -2.02 1.10 14.63
C SER A 37 -1.13 1.88 15.56
N ARG A 38 -0.35 2.82 15.00
CA ARG A 38 0.42 3.77 15.79
C ARG A 38 -0.15 5.15 15.58
N VAL A 39 -0.57 5.80 16.66
CA VAL A 39 -1.18 7.14 16.62
C VAL A 39 -0.42 8.09 17.51
N LEU A 40 -0.07 9.25 16.96
CA LEU A 40 0.42 10.41 17.69
C LEU A 40 -0.62 11.52 17.51
N GLN A 41 -1.01 12.18 18.59
CA GLN A 41 -2.04 13.22 18.57
C GLN A 41 -1.74 14.30 19.60
N ASP A 42 -2.22 15.50 19.34
CA ASP A 42 -2.11 16.66 20.23
C ASP A 42 -0.68 16.98 20.67
N SER A 43 0.28 16.82 19.76
CA SER A 43 1.70 17.08 20.03
C SER A 43 2.14 18.45 19.49
N THR A 44 3.45 18.71 19.51
CA THR A 44 4.05 20.01 19.24
C THR A 44 4.00 20.37 17.75
N VAL A 45 4.53 19.51 16.89
CA VAL A 45 4.64 19.72 15.43
C VAL A 45 3.47 19.06 14.71
N LEU A 46 3.08 17.86 15.14
CA LEU A 46 2.01 17.07 14.57
C LEU A 46 0.74 17.26 15.39
N GLU A 47 -0.32 17.74 14.75
CA GLU A 47 -1.65 17.78 15.35
C GLU A 47 -2.19 16.35 15.47
N LYS A 48 -2.10 15.57 14.40
CA LYS A 48 -2.52 14.17 14.38
C LYS A 48 -1.79 13.39 13.31
N GLY A 49 -1.27 12.22 13.67
CA GLY A 49 -0.59 11.31 12.76
C GLY A 49 -0.95 9.86 13.05
N GLY A 50 -1.16 9.08 12.00
CA GLY A 50 -1.38 7.65 12.09
C GLY A 50 -0.46 6.90 11.14
N VAL A 51 0.24 5.88 11.62
CA VAL A 51 1.07 4.96 10.82
C VAL A 51 0.64 3.54 11.13
N ASN A 52 -0.10 2.93 10.21
CA ASN A 52 -0.78 1.66 10.43
C ASN A 52 -0.17 0.57 9.57
N VAL A 53 0.00 -0.62 10.14
CA VAL A 53 0.30 -1.85 9.42
C VAL A 53 -0.81 -2.84 9.65
N SER A 54 -1.30 -3.45 8.58
CA SER A 54 -2.27 -4.55 8.62
C SER A 54 -1.78 -5.71 7.78
N ALA A 55 -2.03 -6.93 8.25
CA ALA A 55 -1.88 -8.17 7.49
C ALA A 55 -3.12 -9.01 7.77
N VAL A 56 -3.98 -9.15 6.77
CA VAL A 56 -5.28 -9.81 6.86
C VAL A 56 -5.39 -10.91 5.83
N HIS A 57 -6.16 -11.93 6.16
CA HIS A 57 -6.43 -13.05 5.27
C HIS A 57 -7.83 -13.60 5.53
N GLY A 58 -8.35 -14.36 4.57
CA GLY A 58 -9.64 -15.02 4.68
C GLY A 58 -10.21 -15.38 3.32
N THR A 59 -11.53 -15.54 3.27
CA THR A 59 -12.25 -15.93 2.07
C THR A 59 -12.88 -14.72 1.38
N LEU A 60 -12.63 -14.55 0.09
CA LEU A 60 -13.38 -13.69 -0.82
C LEU A 60 -14.70 -14.38 -1.20
N PRO A 61 -15.86 -13.77 -0.90
CA PRO A 61 -17.14 -14.33 -1.34
C PRO A 61 -17.29 -14.23 -2.87
N PRO A 62 -18.12 -15.07 -3.49
CA PRO A 62 -18.31 -15.08 -4.95
C PRO A 62 -18.66 -13.71 -5.57
N ASP A 63 -19.45 -12.89 -4.87
CA ASP A 63 -19.79 -11.54 -5.31
C ASP A 63 -18.57 -10.60 -5.39
N ALA A 64 -17.60 -10.78 -4.48
CA ALA A 64 -16.37 -10.00 -4.50
C ALA A 64 -15.49 -10.41 -5.68
N VAL A 65 -15.36 -11.72 -5.94
CA VAL A 65 -14.62 -12.25 -7.09
C VAL A 65 -15.23 -11.74 -8.39
N THR A 66 -16.56 -11.77 -8.51
CA THR A 66 -17.28 -11.23 -9.68
C THR A 66 -16.93 -9.76 -9.91
N LYS A 67 -16.98 -8.93 -8.86
CA LYS A 67 -16.59 -7.51 -8.99
C LYS A 67 -15.15 -7.36 -9.45
N MET A 68 -14.22 -8.17 -8.95
CA MET A 68 -12.80 -8.11 -9.35
C MET A 68 -12.62 -8.49 -10.82
N THR A 69 -13.31 -9.51 -11.31
CA THR A 69 -13.29 -9.87 -12.74
C THR A 69 -13.83 -8.75 -13.63
N CYS A 70 -14.85 -7.99 -13.19
CA CYS A 70 -15.35 -6.83 -13.92
C CYS A 70 -14.36 -5.66 -13.99
N HIS A 71 -13.37 -5.60 -13.10
CA HIS A 71 -12.32 -4.58 -13.08
C HIS A 71 -11.04 -5.00 -13.84
N GLY A 72 -11.11 -6.07 -14.64
CA GLY A 72 -10.02 -6.46 -15.55
C GLY A 72 -9.29 -7.74 -15.15
N HIS A 73 -9.64 -8.37 -14.02
CA HIS A 73 -9.05 -9.64 -13.58
C HIS A 73 -9.78 -10.85 -14.16
N HIS A 74 -9.88 -10.91 -15.49
CA HIS A 74 -10.68 -11.91 -16.21
C HIS A 74 -10.19 -13.36 -16.04
N ASP A 75 -8.92 -13.54 -15.66
CA ASP A 75 -8.29 -14.85 -15.50
C ASP A 75 -8.61 -15.51 -14.14
N LEU A 76 -9.31 -14.81 -13.23
CA LEU A 76 -9.76 -15.41 -11.98
C LEU A 76 -10.82 -16.48 -12.27
N PRO A 77 -10.65 -17.72 -11.73
CA PRO A 77 -11.67 -18.73 -11.84
C PRO A 77 -12.96 -18.24 -11.17
N ALA A 78 -14.11 -18.70 -11.68
CA ALA A 78 -15.35 -18.54 -10.95
C ALA A 78 -15.15 -19.10 -9.54
N ALA A 79 -15.50 -18.29 -8.53
CA ALA A 79 -15.54 -18.79 -7.17
C ALA A 79 -16.49 -19.98 -7.14
N ASP A 80 -16.01 -21.13 -6.65
CA ASP A 80 -16.92 -22.19 -6.25
C ASP A 80 -17.80 -21.70 -5.09
N GLY A 81 -18.76 -22.52 -4.65
CA GLY A 81 -19.63 -22.15 -3.52
C GLY A 81 -18.87 -21.81 -2.23
N GLU A 82 -17.58 -22.12 -2.14
CA GLU A 82 -16.72 -21.91 -0.96
C GLU A 82 -15.90 -20.61 -1.04
N GLY A 83 -15.76 -19.99 -2.21
CA GLY A 83 -15.04 -18.74 -2.40
C GLY A 83 -13.52 -18.91 -2.57
N LEU A 84 -12.83 -17.83 -2.92
CA LEU A 84 -11.36 -17.84 -3.08
C LEU A 84 -10.66 -17.37 -1.81
N GLN A 85 -9.47 -17.88 -1.52
CA GLN A 85 -8.70 -17.41 -0.37
C GLN A 85 -7.87 -16.20 -0.76
N PHE A 86 -7.67 -15.25 0.17
CA PHE A 86 -6.84 -14.08 -0.08
C PHE A 86 -5.93 -13.76 1.10
N TYR A 87 -4.84 -13.06 0.77
CA TYR A 87 -3.95 -12.40 1.70
C TYR A 87 -3.78 -10.95 1.27
N ALA A 88 -3.84 -10.03 2.22
CA ALA A 88 -3.55 -8.63 2.00
C ALA A 88 -2.70 -8.07 3.13
N ALA A 89 -1.61 -7.39 2.79
CA ALA A 89 -0.78 -6.70 3.77
C ALA A 89 -0.41 -5.32 3.26
N GLY A 90 -0.31 -4.35 4.17
CA GLY A 90 0.08 -3.00 3.78
C GLY A 90 0.45 -2.11 4.95
N LEU A 91 1.17 -1.04 4.62
CA LEU A 91 1.42 0.10 5.48
C LEU A 91 0.65 1.28 4.90
N SER A 92 -0.10 1.97 5.76
CA SER A 92 -0.82 3.18 5.40
C SER A 92 -0.60 4.24 6.45
N MET A 93 -0.40 5.47 6.03
CA MET A 93 -0.23 6.60 6.94
C MET A 93 -0.89 7.87 6.43
N VAL A 94 -1.29 8.70 7.38
CA VAL A 94 -1.70 10.09 7.16
C VAL A 94 -1.14 10.92 8.29
N ILE A 95 -0.47 12.01 7.95
CA ILE A 95 0.14 12.93 8.91
C ILE A 95 -0.40 14.33 8.68
N HIS A 96 -0.90 14.94 9.74
CA HIS A 96 -1.40 16.32 9.78
C HIS A 96 -0.51 17.15 10.70
N PRO A 97 0.38 17.98 10.13
CA PRO A 97 1.10 18.99 10.91
C PRO A 97 0.15 20.02 11.51
N ARG A 98 0.53 20.56 12.67
CA ARG A 98 -0.18 21.66 13.34
C ARG A 98 0.05 23.00 12.64
N ASN A 99 1.25 23.22 12.09
CA ASN A 99 1.58 24.45 11.38
C ASN A 99 1.01 24.37 9.95
N PRO A 100 0.15 25.31 9.51
CA PRO A 100 -0.43 25.29 8.18
C PRO A 100 0.60 25.46 7.05
N MET A 101 1.82 25.93 7.38
CA MET A 101 2.92 26.00 6.43
C MET A 101 3.57 24.63 6.17
N ALA A 102 3.31 23.62 7.01
CA ALA A 102 3.76 22.26 6.81
C ALA A 102 2.62 21.42 6.18
N PRO A 103 2.88 20.69 5.08
CA PRO A 103 1.85 19.99 4.33
C PRO A 103 1.33 18.73 5.04
N THR A 104 0.05 18.42 4.83
CA THR A 104 -0.44 17.06 5.11
C THR A 104 0.15 16.08 4.11
N VAL A 105 0.52 14.88 4.55
CA VAL A 105 1.03 13.84 3.67
C VAL A 105 0.31 12.51 3.90
N HIS A 106 0.04 11.80 2.82
CA HIS A 106 -0.51 10.45 2.82
C HIS A 106 0.43 9.51 2.08
N LEU A 107 0.58 8.29 2.60
CA LEU A 107 1.32 7.22 1.95
C LEU A 107 0.62 5.89 2.18
N ASN A 108 0.63 5.06 1.15
CA ASN A 108 0.17 3.68 1.21
C ASN A 108 1.07 2.79 0.35
N TYR A 109 1.50 1.64 0.88
CA TYR A 109 2.07 0.56 0.08
C TYR A 109 1.47 -0.75 0.55
N ARG A 110 0.90 -1.52 -0.38
CA ARG A 110 0.16 -2.76 -0.10
C ARG A 110 0.44 -3.84 -1.13
N PHE A 111 0.26 -5.07 -0.70
CA PHE A 111 0.31 -6.27 -1.48
C PHE A 111 -1.00 -7.04 -1.29
N PHE A 112 -1.53 -7.57 -2.38
CA PHE A 112 -2.69 -8.44 -2.37
C PHE A 112 -2.40 -9.70 -3.17
N GLN A 113 -2.87 -10.84 -2.68
CA GLN A 113 -2.73 -12.13 -3.34
C GLN A 113 -3.99 -12.98 -3.14
N ILE A 114 -4.38 -13.67 -4.20
CA ILE A 114 -5.51 -14.60 -4.24
C ILE A 114 -4.98 -15.99 -4.50
N PHE A 115 -5.55 -16.96 -3.79
CA PHE A 115 -5.23 -18.37 -3.88
C PHE A 115 -6.48 -19.17 -4.18
N ARG A 116 -6.31 -20.30 -4.88
CA ARG A 116 -7.41 -21.27 -5.08
C ARG A 116 -7.85 -21.86 -3.75
N ARG A 117 -6.89 -22.22 -2.89
CA ARG A 117 -7.12 -22.70 -1.51
C ARG A 117 -6.08 -22.09 -0.58
N ALA A 118 -6.38 -22.07 0.72
CA ALA A 118 -5.48 -21.46 1.71
C ALA A 118 -4.15 -22.22 1.70
N PRO A 119 -3.00 -21.53 1.75
CA PRO A 119 -1.72 -22.21 1.95
C PRO A 119 -1.76 -22.94 3.31
N SER A 120 -1.49 -24.24 3.32
CA SER A 120 -1.27 -24.95 4.60
C SER A 120 0.10 -24.55 5.16
N GLU A 121 0.22 -24.41 6.48
CA GLU A 121 1.50 -24.09 7.17
C GLU A 121 2.59 -25.16 6.95
N ARG A 122 2.31 -26.23 6.20
CA ARG A 122 3.20 -27.37 5.90
C ARG A 122 3.24 -27.69 4.40
N SER A 123 3.82 -26.82 3.59
CA SER A 123 4.24 -27.20 2.23
C SER A 123 5.75 -27.48 2.21
N GLY A 124 6.08 -28.73 2.58
CA GLY A 124 7.34 -29.36 2.19
C GLY A 124 7.30 -29.74 0.71
N THR A 125 8.46 -29.78 0.07
CA THR A 125 8.69 -30.18 -1.32
C THR A 125 7.93 -31.46 -1.70
N ASN A 126 6.96 -31.37 -2.62
CA ASN A 126 6.38 -32.55 -3.26
C ASN A 126 7.06 -32.80 -4.61
N GLU A 127 8.03 -33.72 -4.61
CA GLU A 127 8.35 -34.52 -5.79
C GLU A 127 7.34 -35.67 -5.85
N CYS A 128 6.35 -35.60 -6.74
CA CYS A 128 5.74 -36.74 -7.45
C CYS A 128 4.56 -36.26 -8.30
N GLY A 129 4.61 -36.57 -9.60
CA GLY A 129 3.66 -36.11 -10.61
C GLY A 129 2.28 -36.73 -10.48
N GLY A 130 1.28 -35.86 -10.32
CA GLY A 130 -0.14 -36.08 -10.55
C GLY A 130 -0.82 -34.70 -10.61
N GLU A 131 -1.73 -34.49 -11.56
CA GLU A 131 -2.49 -33.23 -11.72
C GLU A 131 -3.57 -33.10 -10.62
N GLU A 132 -3.15 -32.95 -9.37
CA GLU A 132 -3.99 -32.45 -8.28
C GLU A 132 -3.71 -30.96 -8.10
N ALA A 133 -4.76 -30.13 -8.11
CA ALA A 133 -4.65 -28.69 -7.89
C ALA A 133 -3.87 -28.44 -6.60
N THR A 134 -2.67 -27.90 -6.74
CA THR A 134 -1.71 -27.77 -5.64
C THR A 134 -2.27 -26.84 -4.58
N GLU A 135 -2.35 -27.31 -3.33
CA GLU A 135 -2.68 -26.44 -2.21
C GLU A 135 -1.76 -25.20 -2.21
N GLY A 136 -2.34 -24.01 -2.03
CA GLY A 136 -1.57 -22.76 -2.07
C GLY A 136 -1.23 -22.25 -3.47
N GLU A 137 -1.84 -22.78 -4.55
CA GLU A 137 -1.72 -22.21 -5.89
C GLU A 137 -2.14 -20.73 -5.90
N SER A 138 -1.17 -19.85 -6.18
CA SER A 138 -1.37 -18.41 -6.34
C SER A 138 -2.04 -18.13 -7.69
N LEU A 139 -3.24 -17.58 -7.66
CA LEU A 139 -4.03 -17.26 -8.85
C LEU A 139 -3.74 -15.87 -9.40
N LEU A 140 -3.61 -14.89 -8.50
CA LEU A 140 -3.42 -13.49 -8.85
C LEU A 140 -2.71 -12.81 -7.70
N TRP A 141 -1.81 -11.90 -8.02
CA TRP A 141 -1.25 -10.96 -7.05
C TRP A 141 -1.04 -9.61 -7.70
N TRP A 142 -0.99 -8.56 -6.89
CA TRP A 142 -0.57 -7.23 -7.32
C TRP A 142 -0.09 -6.40 -6.15
N PHE A 143 0.68 -5.38 -6.49
CA PHE A 143 1.02 -4.29 -5.58
C PHE A 143 0.16 -3.08 -5.88
N GLY A 144 -0.13 -2.32 -4.84
CA GLY A 144 -0.77 -1.02 -4.94
C GLY A 144 -0.13 -0.06 -3.95
N GLY A 145 -0.23 1.23 -4.21
CA GLY A 145 0.34 2.21 -3.32
C GLY A 145 0.56 3.57 -3.94
N GLY A 146 1.40 4.34 -3.27
CA GLY A 146 1.73 5.70 -3.63
C GLY A 146 1.94 6.58 -2.41
N ALA A 147 2.34 7.81 -2.69
CA ALA A 147 2.45 8.88 -1.71
C ALA A 147 1.95 10.19 -2.36
N ASP A 148 1.30 11.03 -1.59
CA ASP A 148 0.75 12.30 -2.06
C ASP A 148 0.84 13.40 -0.99
N LEU A 149 0.98 14.64 -1.46
CA LEU A 149 1.19 15.82 -0.63
C LEU A 149 0.01 16.79 -0.76
N SER A 150 -0.50 17.25 0.38
CA SER A 150 -1.66 18.13 0.51
C SER A 150 -1.29 19.39 1.31
N PRO A 151 -0.58 20.36 0.70
CA PRO A 151 -0.23 21.62 1.33
C PRO A 151 -1.46 22.50 1.55
N SER A 152 -1.51 23.23 2.68
CA SER A 152 -2.46 24.35 2.85
C SER A 152 -1.93 25.63 2.22
N TYR A 153 -0.64 25.91 2.40
CA TYR A 153 0.12 26.92 1.66
C TYR A 153 1.15 26.23 0.78
N VAL A 154 1.19 26.64 -0.49
CA VAL A 154 2.07 26.02 -1.49
C VAL A 154 3.45 26.68 -1.43
N PHE A 155 4.47 25.89 -1.15
CA PHE A 155 5.87 26.23 -1.35
C PHE A 155 6.39 25.43 -2.54
N GLU A 156 6.87 26.13 -3.57
CA GLU A 156 7.28 25.50 -4.82
C GLU A 156 8.47 24.56 -4.60
N GLU A 157 9.41 24.94 -3.74
CA GLU A 157 10.55 24.11 -3.37
C GLU A 157 10.14 22.76 -2.77
N ASP A 158 9.15 22.73 -1.89
CA ASP A 158 8.65 21.50 -1.26
C ASP A 158 7.93 20.61 -2.29
N CYS A 159 7.18 21.24 -3.20
CA CYS A 159 6.50 20.52 -4.29
C CYS A 159 7.51 19.85 -5.22
N VAL A 160 8.54 20.59 -5.63
CA VAL A 160 9.61 20.06 -6.46
C VAL A 160 10.33 18.94 -5.72
N PHE A 161 10.83 19.19 -4.52
CA PHE A 161 11.57 18.21 -3.73
C PHE A 161 10.82 16.88 -3.59
N PHE A 162 9.55 16.93 -3.19
CA PHE A 162 8.72 15.74 -3.02
C PHE A 162 8.56 14.96 -4.34
N HIS A 163 8.23 15.65 -5.44
CA HIS A 163 8.04 15.00 -6.74
C HIS A 163 9.36 14.51 -7.36
N GLU A 164 10.48 15.16 -7.09
CA GLU A 164 11.80 14.69 -7.53
C GLU A 164 12.18 13.38 -6.85
N LYS A 165 11.96 13.27 -5.54
CA LYS A 165 12.19 12.02 -4.80
C LYS A 165 11.33 10.86 -5.32
N LEU A 166 10.05 11.10 -5.55
CA LEU A 166 9.16 10.09 -6.13
C LEU A 166 9.55 9.70 -7.56
N ARG A 167 10.02 10.66 -8.36
CA ARG A 167 10.54 10.40 -9.71
C ARG A 167 11.81 9.56 -9.66
N GLU A 168 12.77 9.91 -8.81
CA GLU A 168 14.01 9.14 -8.62
C GLU A 168 13.71 7.68 -8.23
N GLN A 169 12.74 7.45 -7.34
CA GLN A 169 12.27 6.10 -6.98
C GLN A 169 11.71 5.35 -8.18
N CYS A 170 10.82 5.98 -8.95
CA CYS A 170 10.23 5.37 -10.13
C CYS A 170 11.30 5.04 -11.18
N ASP A 171 12.21 5.97 -11.47
CA ASP A 171 13.22 5.85 -12.51
C ASP A 171 14.22 4.71 -12.23
N ARG A 172 14.46 4.36 -10.96
CA ARG A 172 15.26 3.18 -10.57
C ARG A 172 14.60 1.85 -10.99
N CYS A 173 13.28 1.82 -11.12
CA CYS A 173 12.52 0.62 -11.46
C CYS A 173 12.12 0.59 -12.94
N ASP A 174 11.54 1.68 -13.43
CA ASP A 174 11.14 1.91 -14.82
C ASP A 174 10.94 3.43 -15.05
N PRO A 175 11.67 4.06 -15.99
CA PRO A 175 11.53 5.50 -16.28
C PRO A 175 10.13 5.95 -16.70
N LEU A 176 9.24 5.04 -17.10
CA LEU A 176 7.85 5.36 -17.46
C LEU A 176 6.91 5.39 -16.25
N TYR A 177 7.33 4.86 -15.10
CA TYR A 177 6.48 4.74 -13.92
C TYR A 177 6.07 6.08 -13.34
N TYR A 178 6.99 7.04 -13.22
CA TYR A 178 6.65 8.35 -12.64
C TYR A 178 5.54 9.04 -13.44
N ALA A 179 5.71 9.16 -14.76
CA ALA A 179 4.73 9.83 -15.61
C ALA A 179 3.35 9.15 -15.56
N ARG A 180 3.32 7.80 -15.55
CA ARG A 180 2.09 7.00 -15.45
C ARG A 180 1.42 7.19 -14.08
N PHE A 181 2.17 7.01 -13.00
CA PHE A 181 1.63 7.03 -11.63
C PHE A 181 1.27 8.43 -11.16
N LYS A 182 1.99 9.46 -11.60
CA LYS A 182 1.64 10.86 -11.33
C LYS A 182 0.30 11.21 -11.96
N ARG A 183 0.12 10.88 -13.24
CA ARG A 183 -1.16 11.13 -13.93
C ARG A 183 -2.32 10.40 -13.26
N TRP A 184 -2.08 9.19 -12.77
CA TRP A 184 -3.10 8.44 -12.03
C TRP A 184 -3.40 9.11 -10.67
N CYS A 185 -2.38 9.55 -9.94
CA CYS A 185 -2.54 10.27 -8.68
C CYS A 185 -3.44 11.51 -8.83
N ASP A 186 -3.17 12.33 -9.86
CA ASP A 186 -3.96 13.53 -10.18
C ASP A 186 -5.43 13.21 -10.46
N ALA A 187 -5.71 12.08 -11.11
CA ALA A 187 -7.06 11.64 -11.43
C ALA A 187 -7.77 11.05 -10.21
N TYR A 188 -7.05 10.27 -9.40
CA TYR A 188 -7.60 9.54 -8.25
C TYR A 188 -8.00 10.48 -7.11
N PHE A 189 -7.14 11.45 -6.76
CA PHE A 189 -7.40 12.39 -5.67
C PHE A 189 -8.12 13.67 -6.12
N ARG A 190 -8.96 13.58 -7.16
CA ARG A 190 -9.76 14.69 -7.67
C ARG A 190 -11.13 14.76 -6.99
N ASN A 191 -11.45 15.93 -6.44
CA ASN A 191 -12.78 16.26 -5.98
C ASN A 191 -13.65 16.69 -7.16
N HIS A 192 -14.32 15.73 -7.83
CA HIS A 192 -15.09 15.99 -9.06
C HIS A 192 -16.12 17.12 -8.95
N HIS A 193 -16.82 17.23 -7.82
CA HIS A 193 -17.83 18.26 -7.60
C HIS A 193 -17.26 19.67 -7.39
N ARG A 194 -15.95 19.80 -7.13
CA ARG A 194 -15.22 21.08 -6.97
C ARG A 194 -14.27 21.37 -8.13
N ASN A 195 -14.08 20.38 -9.01
CA ASN A 195 -13.14 20.45 -10.12
C ASN A 195 -11.68 20.74 -9.69
N GLU A 196 -11.26 20.23 -8.54
CA GLU A 196 -9.91 20.45 -7.96
C GLU A 196 -9.28 19.14 -7.46
N GLY A 197 -7.96 19.12 -7.31
CA GLY A 197 -7.25 18.05 -6.59
C GLY A 197 -7.32 18.27 -5.07
N ARG A 198 -7.20 17.19 -4.28
CA ARG A 198 -7.06 17.29 -2.81
C ARG A 198 -5.78 18.04 -2.39
N GLY A 199 -4.74 17.96 -3.23
CA GLY A 199 -3.43 18.54 -3.00
C GLY A 199 -2.66 18.66 -4.32
N ILE A 200 -1.34 18.62 -4.26
CA ILE A 200 -0.46 18.68 -5.45
C ILE A 200 -0.20 17.31 -6.08
N GLY A 201 -0.82 16.26 -5.55
CA GLY A 201 -0.64 14.88 -5.99
C GLY A 201 0.68 14.29 -5.50
N GLY A 202 1.26 13.43 -6.33
CA GLY A 202 2.41 12.59 -6.03
C GLY A 202 2.41 11.42 -7.00
N ILE A 203 2.53 10.18 -6.50
CA ILE A 203 2.36 8.97 -7.31
C ILE A 203 1.22 8.13 -6.75
N PHE A 204 0.48 7.44 -7.63
CA PHE A 204 -0.52 6.45 -7.27
C PHE A 204 -0.49 5.31 -8.28
N PHE A 205 -0.56 4.08 -7.78
CA PHE A 205 -0.66 2.89 -8.60
C PHE A 205 -1.51 1.83 -7.89
N ASP A 206 -2.21 1.04 -8.70
CA ASP A 206 -2.90 -0.16 -8.28
C ASP A 206 -2.77 -1.22 -9.38
N ASP A 207 -3.13 -2.45 -9.07
CA ASP A 207 -3.03 -3.60 -10.00
C ASP A 207 -1.63 -3.75 -10.63
N LEU A 208 -0.57 -3.34 -9.92
CA LEU A 208 0.80 -3.44 -10.42
C LEU A 208 1.29 -4.88 -10.31
N ASN A 209 1.19 -5.61 -11.42
CA ASN A 209 1.67 -6.99 -11.53
C ASN A 209 2.28 -7.34 -12.90
N GLU A 210 2.25 -6.41 -13.87
CA GLU A 210 2.72 -6.60 -15.25
C GLU A 210 2.21 -7.91 -15.88
N ASN A 211 0.91 -8.17 -15.76
CA ASN A 211 0.25 -9.40 -16.22
C ASN A 211 0.92 -10.68 -15.70
N MET A 212 1.50 -10.61 -14.49
CA MET A 212 2.22 -11.70 -13.84
C MET A 212 3.44 -12.22 -14.65
N THR A 213 3.93 -11.45 -15.62
CA THR A 213 5.10 -11.81 -16.44
C THR A 213 6.44 -11.50 -15.75
N VAL A 214 6.38 -10.72 -14.67
CA VAL A 214 7.54 -10.31 -13.87
C VAL A 214 7.36 -10.83 -12.45
N SER A 215 8.46 -11.19 -11.78
CA SER A 215 8.36 -11.74 -10.43
C SER A 215 7.93 -10.68 -9.40
N PRO A 216 7.15 -11.06 -8.38
CA PRO A 216 6.65 -10.13 -7.35
C PRO A 216 7.78 -9.47 -6.54
N GLU A 217 8.97 -10.08 -6.50
CA GLU A 217 10.16 -9.54 -5.83
C GLU A 217 10.60 -8.19 -6.41
N LYS A 218 10.41 -7.96 -7.73
CA LYS A 218 10.66 -6.64 -8.35
C LYS A 218 9.81 -5.55 -7.68
N PHE A 219 8.52 -5.82 -7.51
CA PHE A 219 7.59 -4.85 -6.95
C PHE A 219 7.66 -4.75 -5.42
N PHE A 220 8.06 -5.84 -4.76
CA PHE A 220 8.45 -5.81 -3.37
C PHE A 220 9.61 -4.83 -3.14
N ALA A 221 10.68 -4.93 -3.94
CA ALA A 221 11.82 -4.02 -3.87
C ALA A 221 11.41 -2.57 -4.19
N PHE A 222 10.54 -2.37 -5.18
CA PHE A 222 9.99 -1.05 -5.51
C PHE A 222 9.17 -0.43 -4.36
N ALA A 223 8.35 -1.24 -3.67
CA ALA A 223 7.58 -0.79 -2.51
C ALA A 223 8.50 -0.50 -1.29
N GLU A 224 9.54 -1.31 -1.10
CA GLU A 224 10.55 -1.08 -0.05
C GLU A 224 11.30 0.24 -0.27
N ASP A 225 11.76 0.47 -1.50
CA ASP A 225 12.43 1.71 -1.92
C ASP A 225 11.51 2.93 -1.77
N GLY A 226 10.21 2.78 -2.04
CA GLY A 226 9.23 3.83 -1.82
C GLY A 226 9.01 4.21 -0.36
N LEU A 227 9.05 3.24 0.55
CA LEU A 227 8.99 3.51 1.98
C LEU A 227 10.26 4.22 2.49
N GLN A 228 11.42 3.90 1.93
CA GLN A 228 12.67 4.60 2.23
C GLN A 228 12.68 6.03 1.66
N THR A 229 12.30 6.16 0.39
CA THR A 229 12.23 7.46 -0.32
C THR A 229 11.34 8.44 0.43
N PHE A 230 10.23 7.97 1.02
CA PHE A 230 9.37 8.82 1.84
C PHE A 230 10.04 9.35 3.11
N ILE A 231 10.91 8.59 3.76
CA ILE A 231 11.64 9.08 4.95
C ILE A 231 12.65 10.16 4.54
N ASP A 232 13.19 10.07 3.33
CA ASP A 232 14.17 10.99 2.78
C ASP A 232 13.54 12.25 2.14
N ALA A 233 12.21 12.27 1.96
CA ALA A 233 11.41 13.30 1.28
C ALA A 233 10.53 14.10 2.27
#